data_AF-A0A7V7S3J6-F1
#
_entry.id   AF-A0A7V7S3J6-F1
#
_cell.length_a   1.000
_cell.length_b   1.000
_cell.length_c   1.000
_cell.angle_alpha   90.00
_cell.angle_beta   90.00
_cell.angle_gamma   90.00
#
_symmetry.space_group_name_H-M   'P 1'
#
loop_
_entity.id
_entity.type
_entity.pdbx_description
1 polymer ?
#
loop_
_entity_poly.entity_id
_entity_poly.type
_entity_poly.pdbx_seq_one_letter_code
_entity_poly.pdbx_strand_id
1 'polypeptide(L)'
;VVEDLSISNLLKNKKLSKAFSFQKLNFFFQCLSYKCEKYGVEYVKADKWFASSKICSCCGVKYDHSVQPEGQWSLKIREWCCVSCNSHHD
;
A
#
# COMPACT_ATOMS: atom_id res chain seq x y z
N VAL A 1 -8.56 1.04 8.92
CA VAL A 1 -7.11 1.35 8.87
C VAL A 1 -6.75 1.77 7.45
N VAL A 2 -5.93 2.80 7.25
CA VAL A 2 -5.45 3.27 5.93
C VAL A 2 -3.94 3.46 5.94
N GLU A 3 -3.27 3.31 4.79
CA GLU A 3 -1.84 3.58 4.69
C GLU A 3 -1.51 5.08 4.85
N ASP A 4 -0.44 5.40 5.58
CA ASP A 4 0.08 6.76 5.65
C ASP A 4 0.99 7.08 4.44
N LEU A 5 0.37 7.54 3.36
CA LEU A 5 1.04 7.87 2.11
C LEU A 5 1.63 9.29 2.12
N SER A 6 2.92 9.42 1.81
CA SER A 6 3.55 10.73 1.57
C SER A 6 3.17 11.27 0.18
N ILE A 7 2.00 11.88 0.07
CA ILE A 7 1.46 12.42 -1.20
C ILE A 7 2.45 13.40 -1.85
N SER A 8 3.09 14.26 -1.06
CA SER A 8 4.12 15.19 -1.56
C SER A 8 5.30 14.47 -2.23
N ASN A 9 5.67 13.27 -1.75
CA ASN A 9 6.71 12.48 -2.40
C ASN A 9 6.21 11.77 -3.66
N LEU A 10 4.96 11.30 -3.68
CA LEU A 10 4.36 10.71 -4.89
C LEU A 10 4.31 11.73 -6.04
N LEU A 11 4.01 12.99 -5.73
CA LEU A 11 3.97 14.08 -6.72
C LEU A 11 5.34 14.47 -7.28
N LYS A 12 6.45 14.10 -6.64
CA LYS A 12 7.81 14.32 -7.17
C LYS A 12 8.17 13.37 -8.32
N ASN A 13 7.44 12.26 -8.48
CA ASN A 13 7.69 11.32 -9.56
C ASN A 13 7.23 11.89 -10.91
N LYS A 14 8.16 12.38 -11.73
CA LYS A 14 7.85 13.04 -13.03
C LYS A 14 7.01 12.19 -13.99
N LYS A 15 7.07 10.86 -13.91
CA LYS A 15 6.31 9.95 -14.78
C LYS A 15 4.87 9.75 -14.30
N LEU A 16 4.63 9.77 -12.99
CA LEU A 16 3.35 9.43 -12.38
C LEU A 16 2.64 10.61 -11.70
N SER A 17 3.32 11.75 -11.53
CA SER A 17 2.81 12.92 -10.80
C SER A 17 1.49 13.42 -11.36
N LYS A 18 1.34 13.41 -12.68
CA LYS A 18 0.09 13.79 -13.37
C LYS A 18 -1.06 12.85 -12.98
N ALA A 19 -0.84 11.54 -13.03
CA ALA A 19 -1.83 10.55 -12.62
C ALA A 19 -2.20 10.72 -11.14
N PHE A 20 -1.21 10.85 -10.25
CA PHE A 20 -1.46 11.06 -8.81
C PHE A 20 -2.23 12.35 -8.51
N SER A 21 -1.96 13.42 -9.26
CA SER A 21 -2.67 14.70 -9.09
C SER A 21 -4.16 14.60 -9.42
N PHE A 22 -4.52 13.73 -10.38
CA PHE A 22 -5.91 13.48 -10.75
C PHE A 22 -6.67 12.65 -9.71
N GLN A 23 -5.98 11.80 -8.93
CA GLN A 23 -6.63 10.96 -7.92
C GLN A 23 -7.15 11.72 -6.69
N LYS A 24 -6.71 12.97 -6.48
CA LYS A 24 -7.16 13.82 -5.35
C LYS A 24 -7.11 13.13 -3.97
N LEU A 25 -6.05 12.36 -3.70
CA LEU A 25 -5.92 11.54 -2.49
C LEU A 25 -6.11 12.31 -1.17
N ASN A 26 -5.64 13.56 -1.07
CA ASN A 26 -5.88 14.40 0.11
C ASN A 26 -7.37 14.59 0.39
N PHE A 27 -8.15 14.90 -0.65
CA PHE A 27 -9.59 15.08 -0.53
C PHE A 27 -10.29 13.77 -0.19
N PHE A 28 -9.86 12.67 -0.81
CA PHE A 28 -10.37 11.34 -0.48
C PHE A 28 -10.19 10.99 1.01
N PHE A 29 -8.99 11.21 1.57
CA PHE A 29 -8.75 10.96 3.00
C PHE A 29 -9.57 11.87 3.92
N GLN A 30 -9.81 13.14 3.54
CA GLN A 30 -10.70 14.04 4.28
C GLN A 30 -12.16 13.53 4.27
N CYS A 31 -12.66 13.10 3.12
CA CYS A 31 -14.00 12.51 3.03
C CYS A 31 -14.10 11.24 3.87
N LEU A 32 -13.07 10.40 3.83
CA LEU A 32 -13.04 9.14 4.58
C LEU A 32 -13.04 9.40 6.08
N SER A 33 -12.17 10.29 6.59
CA SER A 33 -12.13 10.62 8.02
C SER A 33 -13.44 11.22 8.50
N TYR A 34 -14.04 12.12 7.72
CA TYR A 34 -15.35 12.70 8.01
C TYR A 34 -16.45 11.64 8.10
N LYS A 35 -16.48 10.67 7.18
CA LYS A 35 -17.46 9.59 7.21
C LYS A 35 -17.25 8.66 8.40
N CYS A 36 -15.99 8.33 8.72
CA CYS A 36 -15.66 7.53 9.90
C CYS A 36 -16.16 8.20 11.18
N GLU A 37 -15.89 9.50 11.36
CA GLU A 37 -16.39 10.29 12.48
C GLU A 37 -17.92 10.27 12.56
N LYS A 38 -18.60 10.50 11.42
CA LYS A 38 -20.06 10.51 11.34
C LYS A 38 -20.70 9.19 11.80
N TYR A 39 -20.07 8.05 11.51
CA TYR A 39 -20.62 6.73 11.84
C TYR A 39 -20.00 6.12 13.10
N GLY A 40 -19.15 6.86 13.83
CA GLY A 40 -18.45 6.34 15.02
C GLY A 40 -17.47 5.21 14.70
N VAL A 41 -16.94 5.15 13.47
CA VAL A 41 -15.94 4.17 13.05
C VAL A 41 -14.55 4.74 13.33
N GLU A 42 -13.68 3.95 13.94
CA GLU A 42 -12.31 4.36 14.21
C GLU A 42 -11.50 4.54 12.91
N TYR A 43 -10.91 5.73 12.75
CA TYR A 43 -10.03 6.04 11.63
C TYR A 43 -8.57 5.95 12.06
N VAL A 44 -7.92 4.83 11.70
CA VAL A 44 -6.51 4.56 12.03
C VAL A 44 -5.64 4.69 10.79
N LYS A 45 -4.55 5.45 10.87
CA LYS A 45 -3.47 5.41 9.88
C LYS A 45 -2.43 4.38 10.30
N ALA A 46 -2.11 3.45 9.40
CA ALA A 46 -1.02 2.51 9.57
C ALA A 46 0.32 3.24 9.58
N ASP A 47 1.30 2.67 10.29
CA ASP A 47 2.65 3.21 10.31
C ASP A 47 3.23 3.32 8.88
N LYS A 48 3.89 4.43 8.61
CA LYS A 48 4.44 4.75 7.28
C LYS A 48 5.51 3.77 6.80
N TRP A 49 6.22 3.12 7.72
CA TRP A 49 7.29 2.16 7.44
C TRP A 49 6.82 0.71 7.52
N PHE A 50 5.54 0.49 7.83
CA PHE A 50 4.95 -0.83 7.78
C PHE A 50 5.00 -1.37 6.34
N ALA A 51 5.59 -2.55 6.17
CA ALA A 51 5.80 -3.16 4.86
C ALA A 51 4.54 -3.89 4.36
N SER A 52 3.39 -3.20 4.39
CA SER A 52 2.05 -3.72 4.04
C SER A 52 2.03 -4.52 2.74
N SER A 53 2.64 -3.97 1.69
CA SER A 53 2.69 -4.58 0.37
C SER A 53 3.68 -5.74 0.25
N LYS A 54 4.62 -5.88 1.19
CA LYS A 54 5.70 -6.88 1.12
C LYS A 54 5.60 -7.94 2.22
N ILE A 55 4.53 -7.97 2.99
CA ILE A 55 4.34 -8.97 4.06
C ILE A 55 3.22 -9.91 3.62
N CYS A 56 3.46 -11.21 3.71
CA CYS A 56 2.43 -12.20 3.51
C CYS A 56 1.37 -12.05 4.62
N SER A 57 0.12 -11.76 4.24
CA SER A 57 -0.99 -11.66 5.19
C SER A 57 -1.34 -13.00 5.87
N CYS A 58 -0.93 -14.13 5.29
CA CYS A 58 -1.20 -15.47 5.83
C CYS A 58 -0.17 -15.88 6.89
N CYS A 59 1.12 -15.75 6.60
CA CYS A 59 2.20 -16.24 7.47
C CYS A 59 3.09 -15.15 8.08
N GLY A 60 2.91 -13.89 7.72
CA GLY A 60 3.70 -12.76 8.24
C GLY A 60 5.11 -12.64 7.69
N VAL A 61 5.56 -13.58 6.86
CA VAL A 61 6.90 -13.54 6.25
C VAL A 61 6.98 -12.41 5.23
N LYS A 62 8.06 -11.64 5.29
CA LYS A 62 8.35 -10.57 4.34
C LYS A 62 8.85 -11.16 3.02
N TYR A 63 8.43 -10.55 1.92
CA TYR A 63 8.88 -10.86 0.57
C TYR A 63 10.41 -10.82 0.49
N ASP A 64 10.99 -11.94 0.08
CA ASP A 64 12.42 -12.11 -0.11
C ASP A 64 12.74 -12.27 -1.60
N HIS A 65 13.26 -11.21 -2.20
CA HIS A 65 13.63 -11.15 -3.61
C HIS A 65 14.72 -12.17 -4.03
N SER A 66 15.43 -12.79 -3.07
CA SER A 66 16.44 -13.81 -3.38
C SER A 66 15.84 -15.17 -3.75
N VAL A 67 14.62 -15.44 -3.28
CA VAL A 67 13.91 -16.72 -3.48
C VAL A 67 12.62 -16.56 -4.29
N GLN A 68 12.16 -15.34 -4.48
CA GLN A 68 10.93 -15.03 -5.21
C GLN A 68 11.18 -15.02 -6.73
N PRO A 69 10.31 -15.66 -7.55
CA PRO A 69 10.48 -15.73 -8.99
C PRO A 69 10.31 -14.37 -9.69
N GLU A 70 9.57 -13.44 -9.11
CA GLU A 70 9.38 -12.09 -9.64
C GLU A 70 10.61 -11.18 -9.42
N GLY A 71 11.56 -11.63 -8.59
CA GLY A 71 12.83 -10.94 -8.32
C GLY A 71 12.66 -9.70 -7.45
N GLN A 72 13.42 -8.64 -7.75
CA GLN A 72 13.43 -7.42 -6.94
C GLN A 72 12.06 -6.76 -6.86
N TRP A 73 11.60 -6.46 -5.64
CA TRP A 73 10.30 -5.82 -5.41
C TRP A 73 10.14 -4.52 -6.21
N SER A 74 9.08 -4.43 -7.01
CA SER A 74 8.76 -3.25 -7.81
C SER A 74 7.26 -3.09 -8.03
N LEU A 75 6.82 -1.92 -8.50
CA LEU A 75 5.41 -1.65 -8.83
C LEU A 75 4.87 -2.52 -10.00
N LYS A 76 5.73 -3.26 -10.69
CA LYS A 76 5.33 -4.20 -11.75
C LYS A 76 4.79 -5.51 -11.21
N ILE A 77 5.17 -5.86 -9.98
CA ILE A 77 4.63 -7.04 -9.29
C ILE A 77 3.23 -6.66 -8.87
N ARG A 78 2.25 -7.27 -9.54
CA ARG A 78 0.82 -7.12 -9.25
C ARG A 78 0.38 -8.30 -8.40
N GLU A 79 0.73 -9.50 -8.85
CA GLU A 79 0.45 -10.74 -8.15
C GLU A 79 1.77 -11.43 -7.76
N TRP A 80 1.76 -12.16 -6.65
CA TRP A 80 2.88 -13.01 -6.23
C TRP A 80 2.41 -14.15 -5.31
N CYS A 81 3.18 -15.24 -5.29
CA CYS A 81 2.94 -16.37 -4.39
C CYS A 81 3.95 -16.35 -3.23
N CYS A 82 3.48 -16.51 -2.00
CA CYS A 82 4.38 -16.60 -0.86
C CYS A 82 5.16 -17.91 -0.86
N VAL A 83 6.48 -17.85 -1.02
CA VAL A 83 7.36 -19.03 -0.97
C VAL A 83 7.32 -19.80 0.36
N SER A 84 6.91 -19.16 1.45
CA SER A 84 6.85 -19.78 2.79
C SER A 84 5.55 -20.54 3.06
N CYS A 85 4.43 -20.12 2.48
CA CYS A 85 3.10 -20.68 2.82
C CYS A 85 2.19 -20.89 1.60
N ASN A 86 2.71 -20.65 0.39
CA ASN A 86 2.03 -20.82 -0.89
C ASN A 86 0.76 -19.98 -1.11
N SER A 87 0.50 -19.00 -0.23
CA SER A 87 -0.64 -18.08 -0.39
C SER A 87 -0.43 -17.15 -1.58
N HIS A 88 -1.47 -16.98 -2.40
CA HIS A 88 -1.51 -16.06 -3.53
C HIS A 88 -1.93 -14.66 -3.07
N HIS A 89 -1.24 -13.63 -3.56
CA HIS A 89 -1.48 -12.21 -3.28
C HIS A 89 -1.66 -11.43 -4.60
N ASP A 90 -2.50 -10.39 -4.61
CA ASP A 90 -2.72 -9.35 -5.65
C ASP A 90 -2.59 -7.94 -5.02
#